data_AF-A0A0V0WF76-F1
#
_entry.id   AF-A0A0V0WF76-F1
#
_cell.length_a   1.000
_cell.length_b   1.000
_cell.length_c   1.000
_cell.angle_alpha   90.00
_cell.angle_beta   90.00
_cell.angle_gamma   90.00
#
_symmetry.space_group_name_H-M   'P 1'
#
loop_
_entity.id
_entity.type
_entity.pdbx_description
1 polymer ?
#
loop_
_entity_poly.entity_id
_entity_poly.type
_entity_poly.pdbx_seq_one_letter_code
_entity_poly.pdbx_strand_id
1 'polypeptide(L)'
;MRPKRTIQLPASAVRNESKRKVNVFPANNIHEEDFVLDYKNLEGDISVAFCPQEENRNPVFVITSGCKLFIYNWGYTKPIAVFGYMLPEEVLRCCTWVNGSNPHCSCIVAGGQLGRVYIIRANDESMLTVFAHNGEIRDMTALPEKVGAFVTASADRTMKLISARTGRCLRVFEPLLQSFDEIISAELSLRTGWVIFGGSSKSVNFMWNWGEECGISVEERRKPPVVSNPCVLISDLHKDVIKRIRWFGNLIASLSMDGVLQVWLPEIIEIDHSLKYYVINPRPVCCMNDSFVDNVTFTHFTVHAGKSVLAAASAQKIISIWTLKIVNGKKLSQLLWTRTVEKEVMSLEFDTCGNFLIAGMKPSSFIGWRLSF
;
A
#
# COMPACT_ATOMS: atom_id res chain seq x y z
N MET A 1 -70.18 24.85 7.63
CA MET A 1 -69.29 24.54 8.78
C MET A 1 -68.00 23.95 8.23
N ARG A 2 -66.96 24.78 8.13
CA ARG A 2 -65.74 24.79 8.97
C ARG A 2 -64.67 23.76 8.50
N PRO A 3 -63.39 24.14 8.55
CA PRO A 3 -62.48 24.01 7.41
C PRO A 3 -61.30 23.06 7.63
N LYS A 4 -60.53 22.84 6.55
CA LYS A 4 -59.23 22.16 6.47
C LYS A 4 -58.35 22.41 7.71
N ARG A 5 -57.87 21.32 8.34
CA ARG A 5 -56.71 21.34 9.24
C ARG A 5 -55.53 20.64 8.58
N THR A 6 -54.66 21.44 8.01
CA THR A 6 -53.29 21.08 7.67
C THR A 6 -52.53 20.85 8.99
N ILE A 7 -51.98 19.66 9.20
CA ILE A 7 -51.03 19.43 10.29
C ILE A 7 -49.66 19.89 9.77
N GLN A 8 -49.21 21.05 10.25
CA GLN A 8 -47.82 21.51 10.10
C GLN A 8 -46.92 20.63 10.95
N LEU A 9 -45.99 19.92 10.31
CA LEU A 9 -44.82 19.37 10.99
C LEU A 9 -43.81 20.51 11.23
N PRO A 10 -43.13 20.55 12.39
CA PRO A 10 -42.25 21.65 12.75
C PRO A 10 -41.05 21.73 11.81
N ALA A 11 -40.81 22.95 11.29
CA ALA A 11 -39.62 23.31 10.55
C ALA A 11 -38.44 23.46 11.53
N SER A 12 -37.72 22.37 11.79
CA SER A 12 -36.37 22.43 12.37
C SER A 12 -35.69 21.06 12.33
N ALA A 13 -34.90 20.83 11.28
CA ALA A 13 -33.61 20.12 11.33
C ALA A 13 -33.14 19.89 9.89
N VAL A 14 -32.79 20.98 9.20
CA VAL A 14 -31.82 20.88 8.12
C VAL A 14 -30.54 20.35 8.79
N ARG A 15 -30.27 19.06 8.67
CA ARG A 15 -28.95 18.52 8.95
C ARG A 15 -28.02 19.24 7.97
N ASN A 16 -27.26 20.18 8.51
CA ASN A 16 -26.06 20.72 7.88
C ASN A 16 -25.21 19.52 7.46
N GLU A 17 -25.26 19.17 6.18
CA GLU A 17 -24.15 18.50 5.53
C GLU A 17 -22.98 19.46 5.67
N SER A 18 -22.14 19.21 6.68
CA SER A 18 -20.85 19.86 6.81
C SER A 18 -20.07 19.51 5.56
N LYS A 19 -20.08 20.41 4.58
CA LYS A 19 -19.05 20.50 3.54
C LYS A 19 -17.72 20.42 4.27
N ARG A 20 -17.08 19.25 4.27
CA ARG A 20 -15.68 19.11 4.67
C ARG A 20 -14.91 20.07 3.76
N LYS A 21 -14.57 21.24 4.30
CA LYS A 21 -13.63 22.16 3.65
C LYS A 21 -12.36 21.35 3.45
N VAL A 22 -12.08 21.01 2.20
CA VAL A 22 -10.76 20.58 1.79
C VAL A 22 -9.86 21.79 2.05
N ASN A 23 -9.10 21.74 3.13
CA ASN A 23 -8.07 22.73 3.38
C ASN A 23 -7.04 22.59 2.25
N VAL A 24 -7.08 23.54 1.32
CA VAL A 24 -6.02 23.70 0.31
C VAL A 24 -4.93 24.49 1.01
N PHE A 25 -3.88 23.79 1.43
CA PHE A 25 -2.73 24.41 2.07
C PHE A 25 -1.89 25.20 1.04
N PRO A 26 -1.45 26.43 1.36
CA PRO A 26 -0.46 27.15 0.56
C PRO A 26 0.93 26.51 0.71
N ALA A 27 1.63 26.36 -0.42
CA ALA A 27 2.77 25.46 -0.61
C ALA A 27 4.11 25.85 0.06
N ASN A 28 4.12 26.63 1.15
CA ASN A 28 5.37 27.29 1.58
C ASN A 28 5.85 27.09 3.02
N ASN A 29 5.29 26.20 3.85
CA ASN A 29 5.89 25.90 5.16
C ASN A 29 5.68 24.42 5.55
N ILE A 30 6.43 23.53 4.92
CA ILE A 30 6.65 22.19 5.50
C ILE A 30 7.69 22.39 6.60
N HIS A 31 7.27 22.36 7.86
CA HIS A 31 8.18 22.31 9.00
C HIS A 31 8.73 20.89 9.12
N GLU A 32 10.06 20.78 9.02
CA GLU A 32 10.78 19.52 9.04
C GLU A 32 11.43 19.30 10.40
N GLU A 33 11.09 18.18 11.03
CA GLU A 33 11.93 17.53 12.03
C GLU A 33 12.39 16.22 11.41
N ASP A 34 13.69 16.10 11.11
CA ASP A 34 14.28 14.89 10.57
C ASP A 34 15.10 14.16 11.62
N PHE A 35 15.25 12.85 11.42
CA PHE A 35 16.29 12.09 12.10
C PHE A 35 16.94 11.13 11.11
N VAL A 36 18.20 10.82 11.38
CA VAL A 36 18.96 9.79 10.69
C VAL A 36 19.33 8.72 11.71
N LEU A 37 18.99 7.46 11.41
CA LEU A 37 19.56 6.33 12.13
C LEU A 37 20.38 5.49 11.15
N ASP A 38 21.71 5.64 11.26
CA ASP A 38 22.66 4.79 10.56
C ASP A 38 22.93 3.54 11.38
N TYR A 39 22.50 2.39 10.89
CA TYR A 39 22.82 1.12 11.52
C TYR A 39 24.08 0.56 10.89
N LYS A 40 25.14 0.39 11.68
CA LYS A 40 26.26 -0.46 11.27
C LYS A 40 25.76 -1.91 11.31
N ASN A 41 25.77 -2.64 10.18
CA ASN A 41 25.48 -4.09 10.06
C ASN A 41 24.03 -4.51 9.73
N LEU A 42 23.23 -3.70 9.03
CA LEU A 42 22.02 -4.19 8.35
C LEU A 42 22.37 -4.62 6.93
N GLU A 43 22.58 -5.91 6.69
CA GLU A 43 22.90 -6.44 5.37
C GLU A 43 21.62 -6.73 4.59
N GLY A 44 21.59 -6.37 3.30
CA GLY A 44 20.48 -6.67 2.39
C GLY A 44 19.52 -5.50 2.15
N ASP A 45 18.47 -5.78 1.38
CA ASP A 45 17.45 -4.79 1.03
C ASP A 45 16.62 -4.42 2.26
N ILE A 46 16.13 -3.17 2.30
CA ILE A 46 15.38 -2.65 3.45
C ILE A 46 13.92 -2.53 3.07
N SER A 47 13.04 -3.06 3.92
CA SER A 47 11.61 -2.76 3.92
C SER A 47 11.24 -2.06 5.23
N VAL A 48 10.26 -1.17 5.16
CA VAL A 48 9.79 -0.39 6.31
C VAL A 48 8.28 -0.44 6.31
N ALA A 49 7.65 -0.43 7.49
CA ALA A 49 6.21 -0.22 7.61
C ALA A 49 5.78 0.45 8.92
N PHE A 50 4.75 1.27 8.88
CA PHE A 50 4.22 1.97 10.05
C PHE A 50 3.15 1.17 10.78
N CYS A 51 3.17 1.22 12.11
CA CYS A 51 2.09 0.74 12.96
C CYS A 51 0.88 1.66 12.80
N PRO A 52 -0.32 1.15 12.47
CA PRO A 52 -1.51 1.95 12.25
C PRO A 52 -2.22 2.38 13.54
N GLN A 53 -1.49 2.67 14.62
CA GLN A 53 -2.05 3.11 15.90
C GLN A 53 -2.24 4.63 16.00
N GLU A 54 -3.01 5.05 17.01
CA GLU A 54 -3.82 6.28 17.12
C GLU A 54 -3.17 7.63 16.75
N GLU A 55 -4.04 8.53 16.29
CA GLU A 55 -3.77 9.96 16.10
C GLU A 55 -3.19 10.57 17.39
N ASN A 56 -2.14 11.39 17.25
CA ASN A 56 -1.47 12.18 18.30
C ASN A 56 -0.40 11.48 19.16
N ARG A 57 0.11 10.31 18.75
CA ARG A 57 1.34 9.75 19.33
C ARG A 57 2.48 9.71 18.33
N ASN A 58 3.69 9.64 18.87
CA ASN A 58 4.86 9.30 18.08
C ASN A 58 4.67 7.92 17.44
N PRO A 59 4.87 7.78 16.11
CA PRO A 59 4.58 6.53 15.42
C PRO A 59 5.54 5.41 15.82
N VAL A 60 5.03 4.18 15.83
CA VAL A 60 5.86 2.97 15.88
C VAL A 60 6.02 2.45 14.46
N PHE A 61 7.20 1.95 14.11
CA PHE A 61 7.45 1.40 12.78
C PHE A 61 8.34 0.15 12.87
N VAL A 62 8.22 -0.70 11.86
CA VAL A 62 9.05 -1.89 11.68
C VAL A 62 10.01 -1.66 10.53
N ILE A 63 11.21 -2.22 10.65
CA ILE A 63 12.21 -2.29 9.60
C ILE A 63 12.65 -3.73 9.45
N THR A 64 12.70 -4.23 8.21
CA THR A 64 13.32 -5.50 7.88
C THR A 64 14.53 -5.29 6.99
N SER A 65 15.62 -5.99 7.27
CA SER A 65 16.81 -5.99 6.41
C SER A 65 17.55 -7.31 6.52
N GLY A 66 17.68 -8.00 5.39
CA GLY A 66 18.23 -9.35 5.34
C GLY A 66 17.42 -10.29 6.24
N CYS A 67 18.09 -10.95 7.17
CA CYS A 67 17.48 -11.85 8.14
C CYS A 67 16.94 -11.14 9.40
N LYS A 68 17.01 -9.80 9.48
CA LYS A 68 16.71 -9.04 10.70
C LYS A 68 15.39 -8.29 10.58
N LEU A 69 14.65 -8.25 11.67
CA LEU A 69 13.44 -7.43 11.83
C LEU A 69 13.57 -6.63 13.13
N PHE A 70 13.37 -5.32 13.06
CA PHE A 70 13.46 -4.40 14.19
C PHE A 70 12.20 -3.55 14.31
N ILE A 71 11.76 -3.30 15.54
CA ILE A 71 10.65 -2.42 15.87
C ILE A 71 11.22 -1.18 16.57
N TYR A 72 10.80 -0.01 16.11
CA TYR A 72 11.23 1.28 16.64
C TYR A 72 10.02 2.12 17.05
N ASN A 73 10.18 2.86 18.14
CA ASN A 73 9.31 3.97 18.47
C ASN A 73 9.97 5.26 17.99
N TRP A 74 9.19 6.12 17.33
CA TRP A 74 9.61 7.46 16.96
C TRP A 74 9.90 8.25 18.24
N GLY A 75 11.17 8.58 18.49
CA GLY A 75 11.53 9.46 19.60
C GLY A 75 11.48 10.92 19.16
N TYR A 76 11.49 11.84 20.13
CA TYR A 76 11.57 13.28 19.84
C TYR A 76 12.90 13.69 19.19
N THR A 77 14.00 13.04 19.54
CA THR A 77 15.35 13.36 19.02
C THR A 77 15.96 12.24 18.19
N LYS A 78 15.62 10.98 18.49
CA LYS A 78 16.08 9.80 17.76
C LYS A 78 15.11 8.64 17.97
N PRO A 79 14.95 7.74 16.99
CA PRO A 79 14.16 6.53 17.18
C PRO A 79 14.77 5.64 18.25
N ILE A 80 13.91 4.96 19.01
CA ILE A 80 14.31 4.05 20.09
C ILE A 80 13.93 2.65 19.66
N ALA A 81 14.91 1.75 19.58
CA ALA A 81 14.67 0.34 19.33
C ALA A 81 13.87 -0.25 20.50
N VAL A 82 12.74 -0.87 20.18
CA VAL A 82 11.83 -1.51 21.16
C VAL A 82 12.13 -3.01 21.23
N PHE A 83 12.22 -3.66 20.07
CA PHE A 83 12.37 -5.11 19.97
C PHE A 83 13.01 -5.51 18.64
N GLY A 84 13.56 -6.72 18.54
CA GLY A 84 14.04 -7.25 17.26
C GLY A 84 14.09 -8.78 17.20
N TYR A 85 13.95 -9.31 15.98
CA TYR A 85 14.04 -10.72 15.64
C TYR A 85 15.17 -10.96 14.64
N MET A 86 15.76 -12.15 14.72
CA MET A 86 16.74 -12.69 13.77
C MET A 86 16.18 -13.99 13.19
N LEU A 87 16.11 -14.09 11.87
CA LEU A 87 15.58 -15.23 11.12
C LEU A 87 16.67 -15.80 10.20
N PRO A 88 17.60 -16.63 10.71
CA PRO A 88 18.89 -16.91 10.05
C PRO A 88 18.82 -17.50 8.64
N GLU A 89 17.76 -18.25 8.33
CA GLU A 89 17.58 -18.89 7.02
C GLU A 89 16.88 -17.98 5.99
N GLU A 90 16.38 -16.82 6.42
CA GLU A 90 15.48 -15.98 5.64
C GLU A 90 16.17 -14.70 5.15
N VAL A 91 15.78 -14.26 3.95
CA VAL A 91 16.05 -12.90 3.47
C VAL A 91 14.70 -12.22 3.30
N LEU A 92 14.36 -11.36 4.26
CA LEU A 92 13.11 -10.60 4.27
C LEU A 92 13.11 -9.57 3.15
N ARG A 93 12.00 -9.50 2.41
CA ARG A 93 11.79 -8.58 1.28
C ARG A 93 10.73 -7.54 1.57
N CYS A 94 9.72 -7.93 2.34
CA CYS A 94 8.58 -7.08 2.62
C CYS A 94 8.09 -7.28 4.06
N CYS A 95 7.54 -6.21 4.62
CA CYS A 95 6.85 -6.23 5.89
C CYS A 95 5.65 -5.29 5.84
N THR A 96 4.64 -5.56 6.66
CA THR A 96 3.54 -4.63 6.90
C THR A 96 2.99 -4.82 8.31
N TRP A 97 2.23 -3.83 8.78
CA TRP A 97 1.48 -3.94 10.02
C TRP A 97 0.03 -4.26 9.71
N VAL A 98 -0.45 -5.34 10.30
CA VAL A 98 -1.86 -5.69 10.23
C VAL A 98 -2.52 -5.26 11.52
N ASN A 99 -3.63 -4.54 11.40
CA ASN A 99 -4.50 -4.26 12.54
C ASN A 99 -5.77 -5.09 12.41
N GLY A 100 -6.23 -5.65 13.53
CA GLY A 100 -7.54 -6.27 13.58
C GLY A 100 -8.38 -5.74 14.72
N SER A 101 -9.68 -6.00 14.67
CA SER A 101 -10.63 -5.64 15.73
C SER A 101 -10.37 -6.39 17.03
N ASN A 102 -9.73 -7.55 16.95
CA ASN A 102 -9.25 -8.33 18.09
C ASN A 102 -7.75 -8.03 18.35
N PRO A 103 -7.31 -7.83 19.61
CA PRO A 103 -5.90 -7.62 19.94
C PRO A 103 -4.94 -8.69 19.38
N HIS A 104 -5.40 -9.94 19.24
CA HIS A 104 -4.61 -11.04 18.66
C HIS A 104 -4.45 -10.96 17.13
N CYS A 105 -5.08 -9.98 16.48
CA CYS A 105 -4.97 -9.71 15.05
C CYS A 105 -4.09 -8.48 14.75
N SER A 106 -3.68 -7.73 15.79
CA SER A 106 -2.73 -6.63 15.66
C SER A 106 -1.32 -7.19 15.71
N CYS A 107 -0.68 -7.29 14.55
CA CYS A 107 0.59 -7.97 14.40
C CYS A 107 1.46 -7.31 13.35
N ILE A 108 2.75 -7.60 13.44
CA ILE A 108 3.70 -7.36 12.36
C ILE A 108 3.71 -8.61 11.51
N VAL A 109 3.69 -8.44 10.20
CA VAL A 109 3.87 -9.53 9.26
C VAL A 109 5.06 -9.24 8.37
N ALA A 110 5.89 -10.25 8.14
CA ALA A 110 7.06 -10.15 7.28
C ALA A 110 7.14 -11.39 6.37
N GLY A 111 7.65 -11.19 5.15
CA GLY A 111 7.82 -12.23 4.15
C GLY A 111 9.11 -12.05 3.36
N GLY A 112 9.60 -13.13 2.75
CA GLY A 112 10.92 -13.13 2.13
C GLY A 112 11.14 -14.23 1.09
N GLN A 113 12.43 -14.49 0.86
CA GLN A 113 12.97 -15.39 -0.16
C GLN A 113 12.44 -16.83 -0.08
N LEU A 114 12.19 -17.36 1.12
CA LEU A 114 11.76 -18.75 1.29
C LEU A 114 10.25 -18.99 1.10
N GLY A 115 9.46 -17.96 0.77
CA GLY A 115 8.00 -18.11 0.63
C GLY A 115 7.26 -18.24 1.97
N ARG A 116 7.95 -18.03 3.09
CA ARG A 116 7.40 -18.07 4.44
C ARG A 116 6.86 -16.69 4.84
N VAL A 117 5.78 -16.69 5.64
CA VAL A 117 5.27 -15.51 6.33
C VAL A 117 5.49 -15.69 7.83
N TYR A 118 6.06 -14.67 8.47
CA TYR A 118 6.26 -14.59 9.90
C TYR A 118 5.27 -13.58 10.46
N ILE A 119 4.37 -14.05 11.33
CA ILE A 119 3.34 -13.25 11.98
C ILE A 119 3.76 -13.08 13.44
N ILE A 120 4.13 -11.87 13.82
CA ILE A 120 4.61 -11.52 15.16
C ILE A 120 3.51 -10.73 15.86
N ARG A 121 2.91 -11.32 16.88
CA ARG A 121 1.82 -10.69 17.63
C ARG A 121 2.36 -9.60 18.55
N ALA A 122 1.72 -8.43 18.52
CA ALA A 122 2.19 -7.28 19.29
C ALA A 122 1.93 -7.39 20.80
N ASN A 123 1.01 -8.27 21.22
CA ASN A 123 0.54 -8.36 22.60
C ASN A 123 1.30 -9.38 23.46
N ASP A 124 1.72 -10.50 22.88
CA ASP A 124 2.43 -11.57 23.60
C ASP A 124 3.80 -11.91 22.99
N GLU A 125 4.23 -11.15 21.98
CA GLU A 125 5.49 -11.36 21.25
C GLU A 125 5.61 -12.78 20.67
N SER A 126 4.50 -13.49 20.50
CA SER A 126 4.50 -14.81 19.87
C SER A 126 4.69 -14.68 18.36
N MET A 127 5.48 -15.60 17.81
CA MET A 127 5.71 -15.69 16.37
C MET A 127 5.07 -16.96 15.81
N LEU A 128 4.25 -16.79 14.78
CA LEU A 128 3.72 -17.87 13.96
C LEU A 128 4.40 -17.86 12.58
N THR A 129 4.99 -18.99 12.19
CA THR A 129 5.54 -19.18 10.84
C THR A 129 4.55 -19.92 9.96
N VAL A 130 4.25 -19.34 8.80
CA VAL A 130 3.31 -19.87 7.81
C VAL A 130 4.07 -20.16 6.51
N PHE A 131 3.96 -21.39 6.01
CA PHE A 131 4.46 -21.77 4.69
C PHE A 131 3.45 -21.32 3.63
N ALA A 132 3.51 -20.04 3.28
CA ALA A 132 2.49 -19.41 2.46
C ALA A 132 2.66 -19.70 0.97
N HIS A 133 3.88 -19.68 0.45
CA HIS A 133 4.18 -19.75 -0.99
C HIS A 133 5.30 -20.75 -1.29
N ASN A 134 5.36 -21.21 -2.54
CA ASN A 134 6.43 -22.08 -3.06
C ASN A 134 7.57 -21.28 -3.72
N GLY A 135 7.56 -19.96 -3.56
CA GLY A 135 8.53 -19.03 -4.13
C GLY A 135 8.61 -17.76 -3.28
N GLU A 136 9.56 -16.91 -3.62
CA GLU A 136 9.83 -15.66 -2.90
C GLU A 136 8.59 -14.76 -2.83
N ILE A 137 8.29 -14.26 -1.62
CA ILE A 137 7.27 -13.21 -1.42
C ILE A 137 7.91 -11.87 -1.72
N ARG A 138 7.38 -11.16 -2.71
CA ARG A 138 7.94 -9.89 -3.21
C ARG A 138 7.24 -8.66 -2.66
N ASP A 139 5.96 -8.79 -2.35
CA ASP A 139 5.15 -7.69 -1.84
C ASP A 139 4.07 -8.21 -0.91
N MET A 140 3.68 -7.36 0.03
CA MET A 140 2.68 -7.66 1.03
C MET A 140 1.94 -6.39 1.43
N THR A 141 0.62 -6.45 1.43
CA THR A 141 -0.21 -5.29 1.78
C THR A 141 -1.30 -5.69 2.78
N ALA A 142 -1.32 -5.01 3.92
CA ALA A 142 -2.38 -5.18 4.91
C ALA A 142 -3.71 -4.63 4.37
N LEU A 143 -4.81 -5.28 4.74
CA LEU A 143 -6.13 -4.75 4.42
C LEU A 143 -6.54 -3.62 5.37
N PRO A 144 -7.29 -2.61 4.88
CA PRO A 144 -7.79 -1.53 5.72
C PRO A 144 -8.87 -2.02 6.71
N GLU A 145 -9.36 -1.13 7.57
CA GLU A 145 -10.58 -1.32 8.41
C GLU A 145 -10.52 -2.40 9.50
N LYS A 146 -9.36 -2.63 10.13
CA LYS A 146 -9.21 -3.59 11.26
C LYS A 146 -9.73 -5.00 10.91
N VAL A 147 -9.62 -5.39 9.64
CA VAL A 147 -10.05 -6.71 9.16
C VAL A 147 -9.18 -7.83 9.75
N GLY A 148 -7.90 -7.57 10.01
CA GLY A 148 -6.98 -8.61 10.50
C GLY A 148 -6.55 -9.59 9.41
N ALA A 149 -6.36 -9.12 8.18
CA ALA A 149 -5.88 -9.93 7.06
C ALA A 149 -4.99 -9.10 6.12
N PHE A 150 -4.24 -9.79 5.27
CA PHE A 150 -3.28 -9.18 4.34
C PHE A 150 -3.16 -10.00 3.06
N VAL A 151 -2.72 -9.36 1.99
CA VAL A 151 -2.44 -9.98 0.69
C VAL A 151 -0.94 -10.12 0.51
N THR A 152 -0.50 -11.27 0.02
CA THR A 152 0.87 -11.55 -0.42
C THR A 152 0.93 -11.70 -1.94
N ALA A 153 2.02 -11.23 -2.54
CA ALA A 153 2.38 -11.44 -3.95
C ALA A 153 3.71 -12.19 -4.04
N SER A 154 3.80 -13.15 -4.97
CA SER A 154 4.89 -14.12 -4.96
C SER A 154 5.39 -14.49 -6.35
N ALA A 155 6.67 -14.89 -6.39
CA ALA A 155 7.33 -15.49 -7.53
C ALA A 155 6.72 -16.84 -7.96
N ASP A 156 5.95 -17.50 -7.08
CA ASP A 156 5.21 -18.73 -7.42
C ASP A 156 3.96 -18.49 -8.30
N ARG A 157 3.79 -17.27 -8.82
CA ARG A 157 2.68 -16.83 -9.68
C ARG A 157 1.32 -16.77 -8.99
N THR A 158 1.29 -16.81 -7.66
CA THR A 158 0.04 -16.69 -6.90
C THR A 158 0.04 -15.48 -5.98
N MET A 159 -1.16 -14.97 -5.70
CA MET A 159 -1.39 -14.10 -4.55
C MET A 159 -2.24 -14.84 -3.53
N LYS A 160 -2.04 -14.57 -2.25
CA LYS A 160 -2.86 -15.17 -1.19
C LYS A 160 -3.39 -14.11 -0.27
N LEU A 161 -4.69 -14.22 0.05
CA LEU A 161 -5.30 -13.47 1.15
C LEU A 161 -5.18 -14.34 2.41
N ILE A 162 -4.54 -13.83 3.45
CA ILE A 162 -4.19 -14.60 4.65
C ILE A 162 -4.76 -13.91 5.89
N SER A 163 -5.34 -14.73 6.78
CA SER A 163 -5.79 -14.30 8.11
C SER A 163 -4.57 -14.05 9.00
N ALA A 164 -4.42 -12.83 9.51
CA ALA A 164 -3.36 -12.50 10.44
C ALA A 164 -3.55 -13.16 11.81
N ARG A 165 -4.79 -13.52 12.17
CA ARG A 165 -5.10 -14.19 13.43
C ARG A 165 -4.52 -15.61 13.49
N THR A 166 -4.74 -16.37 12.42
CA THR A 166 -4.51 -17.83 12.39
C THR A 166 -3.41 -18.24 11.42
N GLY A 167 -2.95 -17.34 10.56
CA GLY A 167 -2.04 -17.66 9.46
C GLY A 167 -2.68 -18.48 8.34
N ARG A 168 -3.99 -18.74 8.39
CA ARG A 168 -4.68 -19.52 7.36
C ARG A 168 -4.87 -18.71 6.09
N CYS A 169 -4.62 -19.36 4.97
CA CYS A 169 -4.99 -18.83 3.66
C CYS A 169 -6.52 -18.80 3.55
N LEU A 170 -7.08 -17.61 3.39
CA LEU A 170 -8.51 -17.38 3.18
C LEU A 170 -8.87 -17.54 1.70
N ARG A 171 -7.94 -17.22 0.79
CA ARG A 171 -8.15 -17.30 -0.65
C ARG A 171 -6.84 -17.34 -1.40
N VAL A 172 -6.80 -18.10 -2.50
CA VAL A 172 -5.70 -18.11 -3.46
C VAL A 172 -6.18 -17.43 -4.74
N PHE A 173 -5.40 -16.49 -5.25
CA PHE A 173 -5.56 -15.91 -6.57
C PHE A 173 -4.44 -16.47 -7.45
N GLU A 174 -4.80 -17.21 -8.49
CA GLU A 174 -3.89 -17.94 -9.37
C GLU A 174 -4.17 -17.54 -10.82
N PRO A 175 -3.63 -16.42 -11.32
CA PRO A 175 -3.86 -15.99 -12.69
C PRO A 175 -3.40 -17.05 -13.69
N LEU A 176 -4.32 -17.62 -14.47
CA LEU A 176 -4.01 -18.58 -15.53
C LEU A 176 -3.54 -17.88 -16.82
N LEU A 177 -2.46 -17.12 -16.71
CA LEU A 177 -1.84 -16.39 -17.83
C LEU A 177 -0.54 -17.10 -18.26
N GLN A 178 -0.46 -17.52 -19.52
CA GLN A 178 0.74 -18.20 -20.05
C GLN A 178 1.99 -17.31 -20.03
N SER A 179 1.85 -15.98 -20.08
CA SER A 179 2.95 -15.02 -20.13
C SER A 179 3.45 -14.55 -18.77
N PHE A 180 3.00 -15.18 -17.69
CA PHE A 180 3.24 -14.71 -16.33
C PHE A 180 4.24 -15.61 -15.60
N ASP A 181 5.42 -15.07 -15.32
CA ASP A 181 6.48 -15.81 -14.60
C ASP A 181 6.50 -15.50 -13.09
N GLU A 182 6.18 -14.27 -12.69
CA GLU A 182 6.27 -13.86 -11.28
C GLU A 182 5.42 -12.63 -10.94
N ILE A 183 4.72 -12.66 -9.78
CA ILE A 183 3.94 -11.51 -9.30
C ILE A 183 4.87 -10.70 -8.39
N ILE A 184 5.12 -9.45 -8.77
CA ILE A 184 6.03 -8.58 -8.01
C ILE A 184 5.26 -7.72 -7.04
N SER A 185 4.08 -7.23 -7.41
CA SER A 185 3.29 -6.32 -6.57
C SER A 185 1.80 -6.55 -6.70
N ALA A 186 1.08 -6.48 -5.58
CA ALA A 186 -0.37 -6.63 -5.53
C ALA A 186 -1.03 -5.86 -4.38
N GLU A 187 -2.28 -5.47 -4.58
CA GLU A 187 -3.11 -4.83 -3.56
C GLU A 187 -4.61 -5.14 -3.75
N LEU A 188 -5.32 -5.37 -2.64
CA LEU A 188 -6.78 -5.55 -2.63
C LEU A 188 -7.46 -4.29 -2.09
N SER A 189 -8.39 -3.75 -2.88
CA SER A 189 -9.30 -2.70 -2.42
C SER A 189 -10.59 -3.31 -1.89
N LEU A 190 -10.88 -3.12 -0.60
CA LEU A 190 -12.14 -3.57 0.00
C LEU A 190 -13.35 -2.78 -0.50
N ARG A 191 -13.13 -1.50 -0.85
CA ARG A 191 -14.18 -0.65 -1.40
C ARG A 191 -14.70 -1.21 -2.73
N THR A 192 -13.79 -1.65 -3.58
CA THR A 192 -14.14 -2.09 -4.92
C THR A 192 -14.21 -3.59 -5.06
N GLY A 193 -13.63 -4.38 -4.14
CA GLY A 193 -13.50 -5.83 -4.27
C GLY A 193 -12.43 -6.28 -5.28
N TRP A 194 -11.72 -5.36 -5.92
CA TRP A 194 -10.68 -5.67 -6.90
C TRP A 194 -9.33 -5.93 -6.24
N VAL A 195 -8.70 -7.03 -6.62
CA VAL A 195 -7.25 -7.22 -6.49
C VAL A 195 -6.60 -6.69 -7.76
N ILE A 196 -5.65 -5.77 -7.61
CA ILE A 196 -4.78 -5.29 -8.69
C ILE A 196 -3.40 -5.88 -8.51
N PHE A 197 -2.75 -6.26 -9.60
CA PHE A 197 -1.41 -6.82 -9.54
C PHE A 197 -0.64 -6.63 -10.84
N GLY A 198 0.68 -6.71 -10.72
CA GLY A 198 1.62 -6.63 -11.83
C GLY A 198 2.92 -7.36 -11.51
N GLY A 199 3.69 -7.63 -12.56
CA GLY A 199 4.97 -8.30 -12.46
C GLY A 199 5.61 -8.47 -13.83
N SER A 200 6.19 -9.64 -14.08
CA SER A 200 7.01 -9.92 -15.27
C SER A 200 6.28 -9.83 -16.60
N SER A 201 4.94 -9.97 -16.61
CA SER A 201 4.13 -9.85 -17.83
C SER A 201 4.05 -8.43 -18.40
N LYS A 202 4.57 -7.42 -17.69
CA LYS A 202 4.49 -5.99 -18.04
C LYS A 202 3.06 -5.42 -18.07
N SER A 203 2.07 -6.27 -17.81
CA SER A 203 0.66 -5.91 -17.77
C SER A 203 0.22 -5.55 -16.36
N VAL A 204 -0.76 -4.65 -16.28
CA VAL A 204 -1.57 -4.47 -15.08
C VAL A 204 -2.80 -5.36 -15.19
N ASN A 205 -3.06 -6.13 -14.15
CA ASN A 205 -4.12 -7.13 -14.16
C ASN A 205 -5.07 -6.92 -12.98
N PHE A 206 -6.34 -7.27 -13.19
CA PHE A 206 -7.40 -7.18 -12.20
C PHE A 206 -8.03 -8.55 -12.00
N MET A 207 -8.26 -8.89 -10.73
CA MET A 207 -9.03 -10.06 -10.34
C MET A 207 -10.10 -9.66 -9.33
N TRP A 208 -11.34 -10.11 -9.57
CA TRP A 208 -12.42 -9.84 -8.65
C TRP A 208 -12.36 -10.78 -7.44
N ASN A 209 -12.43 -10.23 -6.24
CA ASN A 209 -12.58 -11.00 -5.02
C ASN A 209 -14.03 -11.50 -4.89
N TRP A 210 -14.37 -12.63 -5.53
CA TRP A 210 -15.74 -13.18 -5.59
C TRP A 210 -16.37 -13.53 -4.22
N GLY A 211 -17.64 -13.21 -3.98
CA GLY A 211 -18.43 -13.69 -2.83
C GLY A 211 -19.85 -13.12 -2.86
N GLU A 212 -20.86 -13.84 -2.35
CA GLU A 212 -22.26 -13.36 -2.25
C GLU A 212 -22.43 -12.24 -1.22
N GLU A 213 -21.40 -12.00 -0.40
CA GLU A 213 -21.28 -10.84 0.44
C GLU A 213 -20.00 -10.11 0.00
N CYS A 214 -20.09 -8.81 -0.29
CA CYS A 214 -18.92 -7.93 -0.43
C CYS A 214 -18.09 -7.84 0.87
N GLY A 215 -18.43 -8.60 1.91
CA GLY A 215 -17.65 -8.78 3.11
C GLY A 215 -16.67 -9.93 2.96
N ILE A 216 -15.50 -9.79 3.59
CA ILE A 216 -14.66 -10.94 3.87
C ILE A 216 -15.43 -11.75 4.93
N SER A 217 -16.35 -12.63 4.51
CA SER A 217 -16.85 -13.66 5.42
C SER A 217 -15.66 -14.58 5.68
N VAL A 218 -14.96 -14.31 6.79
CA VAL A 218 -13.75 -15.01 7.24
C VAL A 218 -14.12 -16.40 7.75
N GLU A 219 -14.91 -17.16 6.97
CA GLU A 219 -15.03 -18.59 7.22
C GLU A 219 -13.73 -19.25 6.75
N GLU A 220 -12.90 -19.60 7.72
CA GLU A 220 -11.66 -20.33 7.50
C GLU A 220 -11.98 -21.75 7.03
N ARG A 221 -12.12 -21.92 5.72
CA ARG A 221 -12.36 -23.22 5.09
C ARG A 221 -11.12 -24.11 5.21
N ARG A 222 -11.33 -25.43 5.30
CA ARG A 222 -10.23 -26.42 5.27
C ARG A 222 -9.38 -26.32 4.00
N LYS A 223 -10.00 -26.00 2.86
CA LYS A 223 -9.33 -25.71 1.59
C LYS A 223 -9.75 -24.30 1.14
N PRO A 224 -8.78 -23.39 0.90
CA PRO A 224 -9.13 -22.04 0.46
C PRO A 224 -9.73 -22.09 -0.95
N PRO A 225 -10.73 -21.24 -1.24
CA PRO A 225 -11.20 -21.02 -2.62
C PRO A 225 -10.05 -20.50 -3.49
N VAL A 226 -9.98 -21.00 -4.72
CA VAL A 226 -9.03 -20.56 -5.75
C VAL A 226 -9.76 -19.73 -6.78
N VAL A 227 -9.25 -18.54 -7.08
CA VAL A 227 -9.74 -17.66 -8.15
C VAL A 227 -8.69 -17.68 -9.25
N SER A 228 -9.05 -18.13 -10.45
CA SER A 228 -8.05 -18.52 -11.46
C SER A 228 -7.96 -17.60 -12.68
N ASN A 229 -9.04 -16.90 -13.05
CA ASN A 229 -9.01 -16.07 -14.25
C ASN A 229 -8.76 -14.61 -13.88
N PRO A 230 -7.83 -13.91 -14.54
CA PRO A 230 -7.85 -12.45 -14.53
C PRO A 230 -9.16 -11.99 -15.17
N CYS A 231 -9.87 -11.11 -14.50
CA CYS A 231 -11.10 -10.54 -15.05
C CYS A 231 -10.79 -9.44 -16.07
N VAL A 232 -9.60 -8.82 -15.98
CA VAL A 232 -9.10 -7.82 -16.94
C VAL A 232 -7.57 -7.85 -17.00
N LEU A 233 -7.01 -7.69 -18.19
CA LEU A 233 -5.58 -7.52 -18.46
C LEU A 233 -5.37 -6.25 -19.29
N ILE A 234 -4.39 -5.43 -18.90
CA ILE A 234 -4.00 -4.19 -19.57
C ILE A 234 -2.51 -4.29 -19.90
N SER A 235 -2.15 -4.54 -21.16
CA SER A 235 -0.75 -4.72 -21.60
C SER A 235 -0.04 -3.42 -21.96
N ASP A 236 -0.78 -2.39 -22.40
CA ASP A 236 -0.19 -1.27 -23.13
C ASP A 236 0.10 -0.05 -22.25
N LEU A 237 -0.12 -0.16 -20.93
CA LEU A 237 0.10 0.94 -19.99
C LEU A 237 1.59 1.21 -19.74
N HIS A 238 2.38 0.14 -19.61
CA HIS A 238 3.82 0.20 -19.33
C HIS A 238 4.59 -0.59 -20.39
N LYS A 239 5.82 -0.15 -20.68
CA LYS A 239 6.71 -0.82 -21.65
C LYS A 239 7.60 -1.89 -21.02
N ASP A 240 7.66 -1.90 -19.69
CA ASP A 240 8.53 -2.76 -18.91
C ASP A 240 7.78 -3.39 -17.72
N VAL A 241 8.48 -4.28 -17.01
CA VAL A 241 8.00 -5.03 -15.86
C VAL A 241 7.41 -4.10 -14.81
N ILE A 242 6.23 -4.45 -14.28
CA ILE A 242 5.59 -3.67 -13.22
C ILE A 242 6.32 -3.95 -11.91
N LYS A 243 7.01 -2.94 -11.39
CA LYS A 243 7.78 -3.02 -10.14
C LYS A 243 6.88 -2.86 -8.91
N ARG A 244 5.94 -1.92 -8.96
CA ARG A 244 5.05 -1.63 -7.82
C ARG A 244 3.72 -1.07 -8.31
N ILE A 245 2.63 -1.48 -7.68
CA ILE A 245 1.28 -0.97 -7.96
C ILE A 245 0.53 -0.72 -6.66
N ARG A 246 -0.16 0.43 -6.55
CA ARG A 246 -0.96 0.78 -5.38
C ARG A 246 -2.27 1.46 -5.74
N TRP A 247 -3.32 1.19 -4.98
CA TRP A 247 -4.55 1.99 -4.99
C TRP A 247 -4.28 3.37 -4.39
N PHE A 248 -4.75 4.40 -5.08
CA PHE A 248 -4.63 5.80 -4.65
C PHE A 248 -6.01 6.46 -4.60
N GLY A 249 -6.80 6.07 -3.60
CA GLY A 249 -8.20 6.44 -3.51
C GLY A 249 -9.01 5.73 -4.58
N ASN A 250 -9.54 6.48 -5.55
CA ASN A 250 -10.21 5.90 -6.73
C ASN A 250 -9.27 5.79 -7.95
N LEU A 251 -8.02 6.22 -7.82
CA LEU A 251 -6.99 6.12 -8.85
C LEU A 251 -6.09 4.92 -8.55
N ILE A 252 -5.21 4.63 -9.50
CA ILE A 252 -4.13 3.66 -9.33
C ILE A 252 -2.81 4.36 -9.67
N ALA A 253 -1.79 4.11 -8.85
CA ALA A 253 -0.42 4.49 -9.12
C ALA A 253 0.37 3.21 -9.45
N SER A 254 1.14 3.26 -10.52
CA SER A 254 1.93 2.11 -11.01
C SER A 254 3.30 2.57 -11.48
N LEU A 255 4.33 1.84 -11.04
CA LEU A 255 5.73 2.06 -11.38
C LEU A 255 6.28 0.84 -12.12
N SER A 256 6.92 1.08 -13.25
CA SER A 256 7.65 0.10 -14.04
C SER A 256 9.16 0.11 -13.74
N MET A 257 9.87 -0.94 -14.15
CA MET A 257 11.32 -1.09 -13.96
C MET A 257 12.17 -0.08 -14.74
N ASP A 258 11.66 0.46 -15.86
CA ASP A 258 12.27 1.58 -16.59
C ASP A 258 12.12 2.93 -15.87
N GLY A 259 11.46 2.95 -14.71
CA GLY A 259 11.34 4.10 -13.82
C GLY A 259 10.18 5.05 -14.16
N VAL A 260 9.26 4.64 -15.02
CA VAL A 260 8.05 5.41 -15.36
C VAL A 260 7.00 5.25 -14.26
N LEU A 261 6.64 6.35 -13.60
CA LEU A 261 5.61 6.39 -12.56
C LEU A 261 4.36 7.10 -13.09
N GLN A 262 3.30 6.33 -13.27
CA GLN A 262 2.03 6.84 -13.78
C GLN A 262 0.92 6.73 -12.75
N VAL A 263 0.06 7.74 -12.72
CA VAL A 263 -1.22 7.74 -12.03
C VAL A 263 -2.34 7.82 -13.05
N TRP A 264 -3.33 6.95 -12.90
CA TRP A 264 -4.42 6.78 -13.86
C TRP A 264 -5.72 6.36 -13.16
N LEU A 265 -6.84 6.53 -13.86
CA LEU A 265 -8.18 6.17 -13.40
C LEU A 265 -8.63 4.89 -14.13
N PRO A 266 -8.96 3.80 -13.41
CA PRO A 266 -9.57 2.62 -14.03
C PRO A 266 -11.04 2.92 -14.38
N GLU A 267 -11.32 3.30 -15.62
CA GLU A 267 -12.69 3.52 -16.10
C GLU A 267 -13.28 2.21 -16.62
N ILE A 268 -14.36 1.74 -15.99
CA ILE A 268 -15.07 0.55 -16.47
C ILE A 268 -15.96 0.96 -17.64
N ILE A 269 -15.67 0.40 -18.83
CA ILE A 269 -16.40 0.69 -20.08
C ILE A 269 -17.57 -0.28 -20.25
N GLU A 270 -17.33 -1.56 -19.99
CA GLU A 270 -18.29 -2.63 -20.21
C GLU A 270 -18.26 -3.63 -19.06
N ILE A 271 -19.44 -4.08 -18.66
CA ILE A 271 -19.62 -5.08 -17.60
C ILE A 271 -20.71 -6.05 -18.04
N ASP A 272 -20.39 -7.34 -18.00
CA ASP A 272 -21.38 -8.40 -17.98
C ASP A 272 -21.19 -9.21 -16.69
N HIS A 273 -22.09 -9.00 -15.72
CA HIS A 273 -22.08 -9.72 -14.45
C HIS A 273 -22.37 -11.21 -14.59
N SER A 274 -23.13 -11.62 -15.61
CA SER A 274 -23.47 -13.01 -15.87
C SER A 274 -22.27 -13.79 -16.41
N LEU A 275 -21.51 -13.17 -17.31
CA LEU A 275 -20.29 -13.73 -17.89
C LEU A 275 -19.04 -13.41 -17.08
N LYS A 276 -19.17 -12.59 -16.02
CA LYS A 276 -18.05 -12.07 -15.20
C LYS A 276 -17.00 -11.38 -16.06
N TYR A 277 -17.45 -10.71 -17.10
CA TYR A 277 -16.64 -10.02 -18.09
C TYR A 277 -16.60 -8.54 -17.77
N TYR A 278 -15.40 -7.96 -17.77
CA TYR A 278 -15.17 -6.56 -17.45
C TYR A 278 -14.19 -5.98 -18.45
N VAL A 279 -14.44 -4.77 -18.92
CA VAL A 279 -13.50 -4.00 -19.74
C VAL A 279 -13.15 -2.74 -18.99
N ILE A 280 -11.87 -2.61 -18.63
CA ILE A 280 -11.34 -1.42 -17.95
C ILE A 280 -10.39 -0.70 -18.90
N ASN A 281 -10.65 0.58 -19.10
CA ASN A 281 -9.75 1.49 -19.79
C ASN A 281 -8.93 2.29 -18.78
N PRO A 282 -7.58 2.23 -18.85
CA PRO A 282 -6.73 2.99 -17.96
C PRO A 282 -6.61 4.44 -18.44
N ARG A 283 -7.50 5.33 -17.97
CA ARG A 283 -7.44 6.75 -18.34
C ARG A 283 -6.26 7.44 -17.66
N PRO A 284 -5.26 7.95 -18.39
CA PRO A 284 -4.10 8.61 -17.78
C PRO A 284 -4.52 9.88 -17.05
N VAL A 285 -3.97 10.09 -15.84
CA VAL A 285 -4.15 11.34 -15.08
C VAL A 285 -2.87 12.17 -15.13
N CYS A 286 -1.73 11.58 -14.75
CA CYS A 286 -0.42 12.24 -14.83
C CYS A 286 0.72 11.22 -14.82
N CYS A 287 1.82 11.58 -15.47
CA CYS A 287 3.10 10.91 -15.36
C CYS A 287 3.98 11.77 -14.45
N MET A 288 4.53 11.20 -13.37
CA MET A 288 5.31 11.97 -12.40
C MET A 288 6.67 12.38 -12.97
N ASN A 289 7.18 11.64 -13.95
CA ASN A 289 8.45 11.92 -14.61
C ASN A 289 8.41 13.28 -15.32
N ASP A 290 7.25 13.66 -15.87
CA ASP A 290 7.02 14.94 -16.57
C ASP A 290 7.14 16.16 -15.65
N SER A 291 7.22 15.96 -14.32
CA SER A 291 7.48 17.06 -13.37
C SER A 291 8.92 17.58 -13.43
N PHE A 292 9.82 16.87 -14.12
CA PHE A 292 11.24 17.20 -14.23
C PHE A 292 11.62 17.49 -15.67
N VAL A 293 12.56 18.43 -15.85
CA VAL A 293 13.13 18.76 -17.18
C VAL A 293 14.08 17.64 -17.64
N ASP A 294 14.80 17.03 -16.71
CA ASP A 294 15.67 15.89 -16.96
C ASP A 294 14.90 14.57 -16.95
N ASN A 295 15.43 13.57 -17.64
CA ASN A 295 14.91 12.20 -17.61
C ASN A 295 15.16 11.56 -16.22
N VAL A 296 14.30 11.88 -15.26
CA VAL A 296 14.26 11.26 -13.94
C VAL A 296 13.63 9.87 -14.04
N THR A 297 14.24 8.89 -13.40
CA THR A 297 13.71 7.52 -13.28
C THR A 297 13.42 7.22 -11.83
N PHE A 298 12.20 6.76 -11.54
CA PHE A 298 11.80 6.44 -10.18
C PHE A 298 12.17 5.01 -9.81
N THR A 299 12.58 4.82 -8.57
CA THR A 299 12.93 3.51 -8.03
C THR A 299 11.85 2.97 -7.11
N HIS A 300 11.25 3.83 -6.28
CA HIS A 300 10.23 3.44 -5.31
C HIS A 300 9.19 4.54 -5.15
N PHE A 301 7.97 4.17 -4.79
CA PHE A 301 6.94 5.13 -4.43
C PHE A 301 6.03 4.58 -3.33
N THR A 302 5.34 5.50 -2.68
CA THR A 302 4.26 5.25 -1.72
C THR A 302 3.17 6.30 -1.88
N VAL A 303 1.96 5.97 -1.45
CA VAL A 303 0.79 6.83 -1.58
C VAL A 303 0.06 6.92 -0.25
N HIS A 304 -0.52 8.07 0.02
CA HIS A 304 -1.46 8.25 1.11
C HIS A 304 -2.77 8.79 0.56
N ALA A 305 -3.70 7.86 0.29
CA ALA A 305 -4.98 8.13 -0.37
C ALA A 305 -5.83 9.16 0.38
N GLY A 306 -5.83 9.15 1.73
CA GLY A 306 -6.65 10.06 2.54
C GLY A 306 -6.25 11.54 2.39
N LYS A 307 -4.98 11.82 2.09
CA LYS A 307 -4.44 13.17 1.86
C LYS A 307 -4.23 13.48 0.38
N SER A 308 -4.51 12.52 -0.51
CA SER A 308 -4.20 12.63 -1.93
C SER A 308 -2.76 13.03 -2.19
N VAL A 309 -1.81 12.47 -1.42
CA VAL A 309 -0.37 12.68 -1.61
C VAL A 309 0.33 11.41 -2.06
N LEU A 310 1.34 11.59 -2.91
CA LEU A 310 2.22 10.54 -3.42
C LEU A 310 3.65 10.96 -3.16
N ALA A 311 4.48 10.06 -2.64
CA ALA A 311 5.93 10.26 -2.53
C ALA A 311 6.65 9.26 -3.43
N ALA A 312 7.70 9.70 -4.13
CA ALA A 312 8.54 8.83 -4.92
C ALA A 312 10.02 9.19 -4.74
N ALA A 313 10.86 8.17 -4.78
CA ALA A 313 12.31 8.31 -4.79
C ALA A 313 12.86 8.02 -6.19
N SER A 314 13.81 8.82 -6.64
CA SER A 314 14.48 8.67 -7.93
C SER A 314 15.83 7.95 -7.84
N ALA A 315 16.30 7.44 -8.97
CA ALA A 315 17.65 6.89 -9.10
C ALA A 315 18.74 7.97 -8.85
N GLN A 316 18.40 9.24 -9.08
CA GLN A 316 19.23 10.40 -8.77
C GLN A 316 19.23 10.78 -7.29
N LYS A 317 18.68 9.93 -6.41
CA LYS A 317 18.63 10.13 -4.95
C LYS A 317 17.87 11.38 -4.55
N ILE A 318 16.78 11.67 -5.25
CA ILE A 318 15.84 12.74 -4.92
C ILE A 318 14.55 12.08 -4.47
N ILE A 319 14.05 12.45 -3.30
CA ILE A 319 12.70 12.11 -2.85
C ILE A 319 11.82 13.32 -3.13
N SER A 320 10.67 13.09 -3.74
CA SER A 320 9.71 14.13 -4.09
C SER A 320 8.32 13.73 -3.64
N ILE A 321 7.52 14.70 -3.20
CA ILE A 321 6.14 14.52 -2.77
C ILE A 321 5.25 15.40 -3.62
N TRP A 322 4.20 14.82 -4.16
CA TRP A 322 3.16 15.50 -4.91
C TRP A 322 1.82 15.38 -4.19
N THR A 323 0.95 16.35 -4.44
CA THR A 323 -0.48 16.22 -4.20
C THR A 323 -1.23 16.24 -5.53
N LEU A 324 -2.36 15.53 -5.59
CA LEU A 324 -3.27 15.64 -6.72
C LEU A 324 -4.33 16.71 -6.43
N LYS A 325 -4.28 17.82 -7.18
CA LYS A 325 -5.30 18.88 -7.13
C LYS A 325 -6.22 18.82 -8.33
N ILE A 326 -7.47 19.23 -8.13
CA ILE A 326 -8.41 19.43 -9.23
C ILE A 326 -8.35 20.91 -9.63
N VAL A 327 -7.89 21.18 -10.84
CA VAL A 327 -7.84 22.53 -11.42
C VAL A 327 -8.70 22.53 -12.67
N ASN A 328 -9.73 23.38 -12.70
CA ASN A 328 -10.69 23.47 -13.82
C ASN A 328 -11.30 22.10 -14.21
N GLY A 329 -11.60 21.27 -13.21
CA GLY A 329 -12.15 19.92 -13.42
C GLY A 329 -11.13 18.86 -13.88
N LYS A 330 -9.88 19.23 -14.17
CA LYS A 330 -8.79 18.29 -14.47
C LYS A 330 -7.98 18.00 -13.21
N LYS A 331 -7.67 16.72 -12.96
CA LYS A 331 -6.73 16.32 -11.92
C LYS A 331 -5.30 16.56 -12.42
N LEU A 332 -4.54 17.37 -11.70
CA LEU A 332 -3.12 17.66 -11.98
C LEU A 332 -2.28 17.32 -10.76
N SER A 333 -1.06 16.86 -10.99
CA SER A 333 -0.05 16.74 -9.95
C SER A 333 0.53 18.12 -9.63
N GLN A 334 0.71 18.42 -8.35
CA GLN A 334 1.48 19.56 -7.87
C GLN A 334 2.60 19.03 -6.98
N LEU A 335 3.84 19.36 -7.33
CA LEU A 335 5.00 19.09 -6.49
C LEU A 335 4.92 19.96 -5.22
N LEU A 336 4.97 19.33 -4.05
CA LEU A 336 4.90 19.97 -2.74
C LEU A 336 6.26 20.03 -2.04
N TRP A 337 7.08 19.01 -2.24
CA TRP A 337 8.32 18.84 -1.49
C TRP A 337 9.34 18.08 -2.31
N THR A 338 10.61 18.41 -2.14
CA THR A 338 11.72 17.66 -2.71
C THR A 338 12.90 17.68 -1.75
N ARG A 339 13.65 16.58 -1.70
CA ARG A 339 14.84 16.44 -0.87
C ARG A 339 15.85 15.53 -1.53
N THR A 340 17.08 16.02 -1.64
CA THR A 340 18.21 15.18 -2.02
C THR A 340 18.70 14.40 -0.81
N VAL A 341 18.98 13.12 -1.02
CA VAL A 341 19.49 12.21 -0.01
C VAL A 341 20.82 11.61 -0.48
N GLU A 342 21.68 11.21 0.46
CA GLU A 342 23.05 10.78 0.12
C GLU A 342 23.13 9.35 -0.41
N LYS A 343 22.19 8.51 0.04
CA LYS A 343 22.14 7.07 -0.17
C LYS A 343 21.00 6.68 -1.13
N GLU A 344 21.05 5.45 -1.65
CA GLU A 344 20.00 4.93 -2.51
C GLU A 344 18.77 4.55 -1.68
N VAL A 345 17.57 4.96 -2.10
CA VAL A 345 16.31 4.62 -1.42
C VAL A 345 15.82 3.25 -1.90
N MET A 346 15.61 2.33 -0.95
CA MET A 346 15.13 0.95 -1.18
C MET A 346 13.67 0.75 -0.76
N SER A 347 13.17 1.55 0.18
CA SER A 347 11.76 1.54 0.56
C SER A 347 11.33 2.93 1.02
N LEU A 348 10.04 3.21 0.89
CA LEU A 348 9.43 4.48 1.22
C LEU A 348 8.02 4.22 1.73
N GLU A 349 7.64 4.78 2.88
CA GLU A 349 6.30 4.60 3.43
C GLU A 349 5.82 5.83 4.21
N PHE A 350 4.55 6.17 4.03
CA PHE A 350 3.84 7.14 4.86
C PHE A 350 3.23 6.45 6.08
N ASP A 351 3.16 7.16 7.20
CA ASP A 351 2.33 6.72 8.32
C ASP A 351 0.83 6.79 7.97
N THR A 352 0.00 6.24 8.86
CA THR A 352 -1.45 6.18 8.68
C THR A 352 -2.13 7.55 8.62
N CYS A 353 -1.52 8.58 9.21
CA CYS A 353 -2.03 9.94 9.12
C CYS A 353 -1.41 10.73 7.96
N GLY A 354 -0.38 10.21 7.29
CA GLY A 354 0.43 10.90 6.30
C GLY A 354 1.10 12.15 6.85
N ASN A 355 1.46 12.17 8.13
CA ASN A 355 2.25 13.21 8.80
C ASN A 355 3.73 12.83 8.91
N PHE A 356 4.08 11.58 8.65
CA PHE A 356 5.43 11.07 8.71
C PHE A 356 5.75 10.29 7.44
N LEU A 357 7.00 10.39 6.99
CA LEU A 357 7.54 9.64 5.87
C LEU A 357 8.85 9.00 6.32
N ILE A 358 9.03 7.71 6.07
CA ILE A 358 10.30 7.02 6.28
C ILE A 358 10.82 6.52 4.94
N ALA A 359 12.11 6.74 4.71
CA ALA A 359 12.88 6.12 3.64
C ALA A 359 13.88 5.12 4.23
N GLY A 360 13.78 3.86 3.81
CA GLY A 360 14.82 2.86 4.00
C GLY A 360 15.87 2.99 2.91
N MET A 361 17.15 3.03 3.26
CA MET A 361 18.24 3.42 2.36
C MET A 361 19.46 2.49 2.45
N LYS A 362 20.12 2.28 1.31
CA LYS A 362 21.32 1.45 1.20
C LYS A 362 22.59 2.30 1.09
N PRO A 363 23.65 1.99 1.86
CA PRO A 363 23.75 0.90 2.83
C PRO A 363 23.13 1.24 4.20
N SER A 364 22.28 0.32 4.69
CA SER A 364 21.99 0.07 6.11
C SER A 364 21.46 1.25 6.96
N SER A 365 20.70 2.16 6.37
CA SER A 365 20.25 3.36 7.06
C SER A 365 18.80 3.69 6.77
N PHE A 366 18.17 4.47 7.64
CA PHE A 366 16.87 5.05 7.34
C PHE A 366 16.82 6.49 7.81
N ILE A 367 16.03 7.27 7.08
CA ILE A 367 15.77 8.68 7.38
C ILE A 367 14.26 8.81 7.53
N GLY A 368 13.84 9.49 8.58
CA GLY A 368 12.46 9.83 8.84
C GLY A 368 12.27 11.33 8.75
N TRP A 369 11.14 11.75 8.18
CA TRP A 369 10.69 13.14 8.18
C TRP A 369 9.32 13.25 8.81
N ARG A 370 9.16 14.23 9.69
CA ARG A 370 7.85 14.75 10.07
C ARG A 370 7.43 15.81 9.06
N LEU A 371 6.24 15.66 8.51
CA LEU A 371 5.69 16.49 7.44
C LEU A 371 4.46 17.24 7.95
N SER A 372 4.51 18.57 7.93
CA SER A 372 3.32 19.42 8.08
C SER A 372 2.87 19.88 6.70
N PHE A 373 1.77 19.31 6.21
CA PHE A 373 1.14 19.75 4.96
C PHE A 373 0.17 20.90 5.20
#